data_AF-A0ABC8JTW9-F1
#
_entry.id   AF-A0ABC8JTW9-F1
#
_cell.length_a   1.000
_cell.length_b   1.000
_cell.length_c   1.000
_cell.angle_alpha   90.00
_cell.angle_beta   90.00
_cell.angle_gamma   90.00
#
_symmetry.space_group_name_H-M   'P 1'
#
loop_
_entity.id
_entity.type
_entity.pdbx_description
1 polymer ?
#
loop_
_entity_poly.entity_id
_entity_poly.type
_entity_poly.pdbx_seq_one_letter_code
_entity_poly.pdbx_strand_id
1 'polypeptide(L)'
;MDSELTGKRISKEEYLQSKQKKVIEKPKEIKLEWGQGLAQKRDAEARLQELELEKDKPFARTRDDPELDQMMKERVRWGDPMAHLVKKKQHETPLMDLGDNEDMKKSGFVIPQSIPKHSWITRGLEAAPNRYGIKPGRHWDGVDRSTGHEKDRFKKTSEKKATEREAYLWSVSDM
;
A
#
# COMPACT_ATOMS: atom_id res chain seq x y z
N MET A 1 -11.13 -12.15 -53.82
CA MET A 1 -10.27 -12.50 -52.66
C MET A 1 -10.89 -13.76 -52.11
N ASP A 2 -10.24 -14.89 -52.36
CA ASP A 2 -10.85 -16.21 -52.21
C ASP A 2 -10.56 -16.76 -50.81
N SER A 3 -11.57 -17.36 -50.17
CA SER A 3 -11.44 -18.00 -48.86
C SER A 3 -11.07 -19.47 -49.00
N GLU A 4 -9.89 -19.83 -48.52
CA GLU A 4 -9.23 -21.14 -48.75
C GLU A 4 -9.88 -22.37 -48.08
N LEU A 5 -11.04 -22.24 -47.40
CA LEU A 5 -11.65 -23.38 -46.69
C LEU A 5 -13.08 -23.72 -47.11
N THR A 6 -13.79 -22.84 -47.81
CA THR A 6 -15.06 -23.14 -48.49
C THR A 6 -15.14 -22.19 -49.69
N GLY A 7 -15.15 -22.70 -50.92
CA GLY A 7 -15.00 -21.90 -52.15
C GLY A 7 -16.16 -20.96 -52.49
N LYS A 8 -16.60 -20.11 -51.56
CA LYS A 8 -17.60 -19.05 -51.77
C LYS A 8 -16.89 -17.70 -51.95
N ARG A 9 -17.33 -16.91 -52.93
CA ARG A 9 -16.82 -15.54 -53.16
C ARG A 9 -17.36 -14.62 -52.07
N ILE A 10 -16.49 -14.13 -51.20
CA ILE A 10 -16.83 -13.18 -50.14
C ILE A 10 -16.79 -11.76 -50.72
N SER A 11 -17.82 -10.96 -50.42
CA SER A 11 -17.89 -9.55 -50.83
C SER A 11 -16.88 -8.68 -50.06
N LYS A 12 -16.49 -7.53 -50.62
CA LYS A 12 -15.53 -6.60 -49.98
C LYS A 12 -16.02 -6.13 -48.60
N GLU A 13 -17.33 -5.99 -48.44
CA GLU A 13 -17.99 -5.52 -47.22
C GLU A 13 -17.96 -6.58 -46.11
N GLU A 14 -18.22 -7.85 -46.45
CA GLU A 14 -18.11 -8.96 -45.50
C GLU A 14 -16.67 -9.18 -45.02
N TYR A 15 -15.68 -8.95 -45.89
CA TYR A 15 -14.27 -8.99 -45.48
C TYR A 15 -13.95 -7.90 -44.45
N LEU A 16 -14.43 -6.67 -44.66
CA LEU A 16 -14.24 -5.56 -43.72
C LEU A 16 -14.96 -5.81 -42.39
N GLN A 17 -16.19 -6.31 -42.41
CA GLN A 17 -16.92 -6.70 -41.19
C GLN A 17 -16.22 -7.83 -40.43
N SER A 18 -15.67 -8.84 -41.12
CA SER A 18 -14.93 -9.92 -40.47
C SER A 18 -13.63 -9.43 -39.82
N LYS A 19 -12.94 -8.46 -40.45
CA LYS A 19 -11.77 -7.78 -39.87
C LYS A 19 -12.15 -6.94 -38.65
N GLN A 20 -13.25 -6.19 -38.71
CA GLN A 20 -13.74 -5.40 -37.57
C GLN A 20 -14.18 -6.31 -36.41
N LYS A 21 -14.94 -7.38 -36.68
CA LYS A 21 -15.32 -8.39 -35.67
C LYS A 21 -14.09 -9.06 -35.07
N LYS A 22 -13.10 -9.48 -35.88
CA LYS A 22 -11.83 -10.05 -35.38
C LYS A 22 -11.01 -9.07 -34.54
N VAL A 23 -11.13 -7.75 -34.73
CA VAL A 23 -10.46 -6.73 -33.90
C VAL A 23 -11.20 -6.53 -32.57
N ILE A 24 -12.53 -6.60 -32.58
CA ILE A 24 -13.38 -6.52 -31.38
C ILE A 24 -13.30 -7.81 -30.54
N GLU A 25 -13.19 -8.96 -31.20
CA GLU A 25 -13.09 -10.30 -30.60
C GLU A 25 -11.67 -10.71 -30.22
N LYS A 26 -10.63 -9.88 -30.49
CA LYS A 26 -9.33 -10.16 -29.86
C LYS A 26 -9.58 -10.19 -28.36
N PRO A 27 -9.39 -11.34 -27.68
CA PRO A 27 -9.59 -11.39 -26.25
C PRO A 27 -8.68 -10.33 -25.66
N LYS A 28 -9.26 -9.40 -24.88
CA LYS A 28 -8.49 -8.38 -24.18
C LYS A 28 -7.33 -9.11 -23.52
N GLU A 29 -6.11 -8.87 -24.00
CA GLU A 29 -4.92 -9.55 -23.48
C GLU A 29 -4.93 -9.33 -21.97
N ILE A 30 -5.23 -10.39 -21.23
CA ILE A 30 -5.24 -10.37 -19.79
C ILE A 30 -3.78 -10.12 -19.44
N LYS A 31 -3.43 -8.87 -19.14
CA LYS A 31 -2.08 -8.51 -18.74
C LYS A 31 -1.80 -9.31 -17.48
N LEU A 32 -0.98 -10.36 -17.62
CA LEU A 32 -0.61 -11.22 -16.51
C LEU A 32 -0.02 -10.31 -15.43
N GLU A 33 -0.76 -10.13 -14.34
CA GLU A 33 -0.41 -9.19 -13.27
C GLU A 33 0.76 -9.68 -12.39
N TRP A 34 1.45 -10.72 -12.83
CA TRP A 34 2.55 -11.40 -12.14
C TRP A 34 3.79 -10.52 -11.96
N GLY A 35 3.85 -9.36 -12.63
CA GLY A 35 4.94 -8.39 -12.50
C GLY A 35 4.69 -7.22 -11.53
N GLN A 36 3.45 -7.04 -11.06
CA GLN A 36 3.11 -5.91 -10.17
C GLN A 36 3.06 -6.36 -8.71
N GLY A 37 3.65 -5.56 -7.82
CA GLY A 37 3.67 -5.87 -6.39
C GLY A 37 2.28 -5.73 -5.77
N LEU A 38 1.95 -6.61 -4.82
CA LEU A 38 0.67 -6.58 -4.10
C LEU A 38 0.40 -5.23 -3.41
N ALA A 39 1.45 -4.58 -2.88
CA ALA A 39 1.35 -3.25 -2.28
C ALA A 39 0.97 -2.19 -3.33
N GLN A 40 1.58 -2.22 -4.51
CA GLN A 40 1.31 -1.26 -5.59
C GLN A 40 -0.15 -1.32 -6.06
N LYS A 41 -0.72 -2.53 -6.13
CA LYS A 41 -2.13 -2.72 -6.46
C LYS A 41 -3.06 -2.14 -5.40
N ARG A 42 -2.79 -2.46 -4.13
CA ARG A 42 -3.56 -1.92 -2.99
C ARG A 42 -3.49 -0.41 -2.92
N ASP A 43 -2.31 0.17 -3.14
CA ASP A 43 -2.13 1.61 -3.17
C ASP A 43 -2.92 2.23 -4.33
N ALA A 44 -2.98 1.56 -5.50
CA ALA A 44 -3.79 2.01 -6.62
C ALA A 44 -5.30 1.94 -6.33
N GLU A 45 -5.77 0.85 -5.71
CA GLU A 45 -7.17 0.69 -5.28
C GLU A 45 -7.56 1.73 -4.23
N ALA A 46 -6.72 1.91 -3.20
CA ALA A 46 -6.92 2.92 -2.17
C ALA A 46 -6.99 4.33 -2.77
N ARG A 47 -6.09 4.64 -3.70
CA ARG A 47 -6.11 5.93 -4.41
C ARG A 47 -7.37 6.13 -5.23
N LEU A 48 -7.93 5.10 -5.85
CA LEU A 48 -9.21 5.20 -6.55
C LEU A 48 -10.37 5.48 -5.59
N GLN A 49 -10.41 4.79 -4.45
CA GLN A 49 -11.41 5.03 -3.40
C GLN A 49 -11.29 6.45 -2.82
N GLU A 50 -10.07 6.93 -2.58
CA GLU A 50 -9.82 8.30 -2.13
C GLU A 50 -10.30 9.33 -3.17
N LEU A 51 -10.04 9.10 -4.45
CA LEU A 51 -10.53 9.97 -5.54
C LEU A 51 -12.05 9.99 -5.63
N GLU A 52 -12.73 8.87 -5.37
CA GLU A 52 -14.19 8.82 -5.33
C GLU A 52 -14.74 9.64 -4.17
N LEU A 53 -14.17 9.49 -2.97
CA LEU A 53 -14.54 10.30 -1.81
C LEU A 53 -14.21 11.79 -2.03
N GLU A 54 -13.10 12.10 -2.69
CA GLU A 54 -12.68 13.47 -2.95
C GLU A 54 -13.58 14.19 -3.97
N LYS A 55 -14.22 13.47 -4.89
CA LYS A 55 -15.23 14.05 -5.80
C LYS A 55 -16.42 14.64 -5.04
N ASP A 56 -16.81 14.01 -3.93
CA ASP A 56 -17.94 14.45 -3.12
C ASP A 56 -17.53 15.51 -2.07
N LYS A 57 -16.25 15.59 -1.74
CA LYS A 57 -15.72 16.52 -0.73
C LYS A 57 -15.60 17.94 -1.29
N PRO A 58 -15.86 18.98 -0.46
CA PRO A 58 -15.60 20.35 -0.85
C PRO A 58 -14.09 20.60 -1.01
N PHE A 59 -13.73 21.51 -1.91
CA PHE A 59 -12.33 21.84 -2.22
C PHE A 59 -11.52 22.34 -1.02
N ALA A 60 -12.15 23.15 -0.15
CA ALA A 60 -11.52 23.69 1.04
C ALA A 60 -12.15 23.09 2.30
N ARG A 61 -11.30 22.70 3.25
CA ARG A 61 -11.75 22.27 4.58
C ARG A 61 -12.11 23.48 5.43
N THR A 62 -13.29 23.45 6.05
CA THR A 62 -13.74 24.51 6.95
C THR A 62 -13.45 24.18 8.40
N ARG A 63 -13.53 25.20 9.28
CA ARG A 63 -13.39 25.00 10.73
C ARG A 63 -14.44 24.04 11.28
N ASP A 64 -15.64 24.06 10.71
CA ASP A 64 -16.81 23.32 11.19
C ASP A 64 -17.00 21.99 10.43
N ASP A 65 -15.94 21.47 9.79
CA ASP A 65 -16.00 20.19 9.08
C ASP A 65 -16.18 19.01 10.06
N PRO A 66 -17.25 18.21 9.93
CA PRO A 66 -17.53 17.14 10.88
C PRO A 66 -16.47 16.02 10.85
N GLU A 67 -15.87 15.75 9.69
CA GLU A 67 -14.78 14.74 9.55
C GLU A 67 -13.52 15.18 10.31
N LEU A 68 -13.16 16.47 10.23
CA LEU A 68 -12.02 17.04 10.93
C LEU A 68 -12.22 16.98 12.45
N ASP A 69 -13.41 17.36 12.92
CA ASP A 69 -13.76 17.34 14.33
C ASP A 69 -13.73 15.93 14.91
N GLN A 70 -14.24 14.94 14.17
CA GLN A 70 -14.15 13.53 14.54
C GLN A 70 -12.69 13.08 14.65
N MET A 71 -11.85 13.37 13.65
CA MET A 71 -10.42 13.04 13.67
C MET A 71 -9.69 13.68 14.87
N MET A 72 -10.01 14.94 15.22
CA MET A 72 -9.40 15.63 16.37
C MET A 72 -9.87 15.09 17.72
N LYS A 73 -11.11 14.60 17.79
CA LYS A 73 -11.70 13.97 18.97
C LYS A 73 -11.11 12.58 19.21
N GLU A 74 -10.79 11.85 18.15
CA GLU A 74 -10.20 10.51 18.24
C GLU A 74 -8.70 10.51 18.58
N ARG A 75 -7.99 11.60 18.30
CA ARG A 75 -6.57 11.72 18.62
C ARG A 75 -6.32 11.58 20.13
N VAL A 76 -5.57 10.55 20.50
CA VAL A 76 -5.08 10.37 21.87
C VAL A 76 -4.05 11.45 22.16
N ARG A 77 -4.28 12.24 23.22
CA ARG A 77 -3.35 13.28 23.69
C ARG A 77 -2.56 12.75 24.88
N TRP A 78 -1.25 12.96 24.85
CA TRP A 78 -0.41 12.63 25.98
C TRP A 78 -0.72 13.57 27.16
N GLY A 79 -0.81 13.02 28.38
CA GLY A 79 -1.12 13.79 29.59
C GLY A 79 -2.60 14.07 29.85
N ASP A 80 -3.53 13.54 29.05
CA ASP A 80 -4.97 13.66 29.32
C ASP A 80 -5.39 12.70 30.46
N PRO A 81 -5.88 13.22 31.61
CA PRO A 81 -6.30 12.39 32.73
C PRO A 81 -7.51 11.49 32.40
N MET A 82 -8.38 11.90 31.47
CA MET A 82 -9.56 11.15 31.05
C MET A 82 -9.26 10.11 29.96
N ALA A 83 -8.04 10.08 29.41
CA ALA A 83 -7.68 9.16 28.33
C ALA A 83 -7.97 7.69 28.70
N HIS A 84 -7.79 7.28 29.96
CA HIS A 84 -8.06 5.91 30.40
C HIS A 84 -9.53 5.52 30.34
N LEU A 85 -10.44 6.47 30.55
CA LEU A 85 -11.89 6.23 30.53
C LEU A 85 -12.45 6.19 29.11
N VAL A 86 -11.88 6.99 28.21
CA VAL A 86 -12.39 7.21 26.84
C VAL A 86 -11.63 6.39 25.79
N LYS A 87 -10.56 5.67 26.18
CA LYS A 87 -9.79 4.80 25.27
C LYS A 87 -10.71 3.76 24.63
N LYS A 88 -11.01 3.95 23.34
CA LYS A 88 -11.46 2.84 22.48
C LYS A 88 -10.38 1.75 22.57
N LYS A 89 -10.80 0.49 22.76
CA LYS A 89 -9.88 -0.66 22.80
C LYS A 89 -9.05 -0.62 21.51
N GLN A 90 -7.76 -0.31 21.64
CA GLN A 90 -6.83 -0.35 20.51
C GLN A 90 -6.83 -1.81 20.06
N HIS A 91 -7.47 -2.09 18.93
CA HIS A 91 -7.25 -3.36 18.26
C HIS A 91 -5.78 -3.33 17.85
N GLU A 92 -4.97 -4.24 18.40
CA GLU A 92 -3.61 -4.47 17.93
C GLU A 92 -3.65 -4.44 16.42
N THR A 93 -2.83 -3.59 15.79
CA THR A 93 -2.86 -3.33 14.34
C THR A 93 -3.13 -4.64 13.63
N PRO A 94 -4.34 -4.86 13.07
CA PRO A 94 -4.70 -6.15 12.53
C PRO A 94 -3.71 -6.37 11.40
N LEU A 95 -2.75 -7.30 11.56
CA LEU A 95 -1.87 -7.52 10.43
C LEU A 95 -2.77 -8.02 9.31
N MET A 96 -2.66 -7.36 8.16
CA MET A 96 -3.60 -7.51 7.07
C MET A 96 -3.85 -8.99 6.80
N ASP A 97 -5.12 -9.39 6.78
CA ASP A 97 -5.48 -10.76 6.50
C ASP A 97 -5.13 -11.05 5.03
N LEU A 98 -4.03 -11.78 4.84
CA LEU A 98 -3.56 -12.18 3.52
C LEU A 98 -4.48 -13.23 2.86
N GLY A 99 -5.43 -13.80 3.62
CA GLY A 99 -6.34 -14.87 3.20
C GLY A 99 -7.74 -14.41 2.80
N ASP A 100 -8.06 -13.12 2.89
CA ASP A 100 -9.41 -12.61 2.59
C ASP A 100 -9.78 -12.61 1.10
N ASN A 101 -8.85 -12.95 0.20
CA ASN A 101 -9.13 -12.98 -1.23
C ASN A 101 -10.11 -14.12 -1.58
N GLU A 102 -11.28 -13.75 -2.12
CA GLU A 102 -12.32 -14.69 -2.55
C GLU A 102 -11.81 -15.74 -3.55
N ASP A 103 -10.89 -15.35 -4.43
CA ASP A 103 -10.31 -16.27 -5.42
C ASP A 103 -9.35 -17.29 -4.80
N MET A 104 -8.69 -16.94 -3.68
CA MET A 104 -7.91 -17.90 -2.89
C MET A 104 -8.80 -18.86 -2.11
N LYS A 105 -9.94 -18.38 -1.58
CA LYS A 105 -10.92 -19.25 -0.91
C LYS A 105 -11.47 -20.30 -1.89
N LYS A 106 -11.78 -19.89 -3.13
CA LYS A 106 -12.23 -20.80 -4.20
C LYS A 106 -11.18 -21.83 -4.61
N SER A 107 -9.89 -21.47 -4.57
CA SER A 107 -8.81 -22.41 -4.89
C SER A 107 -8.48 -23.39 -3.75
N GLY A 108 -9.08 -23.20 -2.57
CA GLY A 108 -8.83 -24.03 -1.38
C GLY A 108 -7.47 -23.77 -0.71
N PHE A 109 -6.71 -22.77 -1.17
CA PHE A 109 -5.42 -22.41 -0.57
C PHE A 109 -5.63 -21.44 0.59
N VAL A 110 -5.50 -21.93 1.83
CA VAL A 110 -5.66 -21.14 3.05
C VAL A 110 -4.29 -20.77 3.62
N ILE A 111 -3.99 -19.47 3.71
CA ILE A 111 -2.80 -18.98 4.41
C ILE A 111 -3.08 -19.02 5.92
N PRO A 112 -2.28 -19.73 6.74
CA PRO A 112 -2.49 -19.75 8.18
C PRO A 112 -2.24 -18.35 8.77
N GLN A 113 -3.30 -17.72 9.28
CA GLN A 113 -3.23 -16.38 9.92
C GLN A 113 -2.74 -16.42 11.38
N SER A 114 -2.49 -17.61 11.93
CA SER A 114 -2.04 -17.76 13.31
C SER A 114 -0.63 -17.20 13.50
N ILE A 115 -0.45 -16.43 14.57
CA ILE A 115 0.84 -15.86 14.93
C ILE A 115 1.69 -16.96 15.60
N PRO A 116 2.88 -17.32 15.07
CA PRO A 116 3.72 -18.32 15.72
C PRO A 116 4.27 -17.84 17.07
N LYS A 117 4.51 -18.78 17.99
CA LYS A 117 5.12 -18.51 19.32
C LYS A 117 6.51 -17.87 19.25
N HIS A 118 7.24 -18.08 18.16
CA HIS A 118 8.57 -17.49 17.96
C HIS A 118 8.51 -16.10 17.32
N SER A 119 7.33 -15.60 16.98
CA SER A 119 7.20 -14.31 16.31
C SER A 119 7.66 -13.15 17.19
N TRP A 120 8.23 -12.14 16.55
CA TRP A 120 8.57 -10.87 17.17
C TRP A 120 7.37 -10.23 17.89
N ILE A 121 6.16 -10.40 17.34
CA ILE A 121 4.90 -9.92 17.89
C ILE A 121 4.62 -10.57 19.24
N THR A 122 4.62 -11.90 19.31
CA THR A 122 4.39 -12.64 20.57
C THR A 122 5.47 -12.39 21.61
N ARG A 123 6.70 -12.12 21.15
CA ARG A 123 7.85 -11.86 22.03
C ARG A 123 7.92 -10.40 22.49
N GLY A 124 7.12 -9.50 21.93
CA GLY A 124 7.20 -8.07 22.20
C GLY A 124 8.54 -7.45 21.84
N LEU A 125 9.27 -8.04 20.87
CA LEU A 125 10.53 -7.48 20.39
C LEU A 125 10.24 -6.32 19.45
N GLU A 126 11.02 -5.26 19.53
CA GLU A 126 10.92 -4.16 18.56
C GLU A 126 11.76 -4.48 17.33
N ALA A 127 11.17 -4.31 16.14
CA ALA A 127 11.88 -4.47 14.89
C ALA A 127 12.84 -3.31 14.65
N ALA A 128 14.03 -3.60 14.10
CA ALA A 128 14.94 -2.55 13.68
C ALA A 128 14.26 -1.63 12.65
N PRO A 129 14.40 -0.31 12.78
CA PRO A 129 13.79 0.63 11.85
C PRO A 129 14.40 0.47 10.45
N ASN A 130 13.58 0.66 9.43
CA ASN A 130 14.01 0.68 8.04
C ASN A 130 13.54 1.96 7.34
N ARG A 131 14.17 2.30 6.22
CA ARG A 131 13.86 3.49 5.40
C ARG A 131 12.38 3.61 5.06
N TYR A 132 11.69 2.49 4.90
CA TYR A 132 10.32 2.44 4.41
C TYR A 132 9.27 2.33 5.52
N GLY A 133 9.67 2.27 6.80
CA GLY A 133 8.75 2.04 7.92
C GLY A 133 7.97 0.72 7.85
N ILE A 134 8.42 -0.24 7.02
CA ILE A 134 7.74 -1.52 6.83
C ILE A 134 8.02 -2.41 8.04
N LYS A 135 6.96 -2.79 8.75
CA LYS A 135 7.08 -3.75 9.85
C LYS A 135 7.30 -5.17 9.33
N PRO A 136 8.09 -5.99 10.03
CA PRO A 136 8.29 -7.38 9.64
C PRO A 136 7.00 -8.19 9.77
N GLY A 137 6.91 -9.26 8.96
CA GLY A 137 5.75 -10.15 8.96
C GLY A 137 5.57 -10.94 10.25
N ARG A 138 4.40 -11.60 10.38
CA ARG A 138 4.03 -12.42 11.55
C ARG A 138 5.05 -13.51 11.88
N HIS A 139 5.76 -14.05 10.90
CA HIS A 139 6.65 -15.20 11.08
C HIS A 139 8.11 -14.80 11.38
N TRP A 140 8.43 -13.51 11.45
CA TRP A 140 9.79 -13.08 11.74
C TRP A 140 10.14 -13.36 13.22
N ASP A 141 11.31 -13.94 13.47
CA ASP A 141 11.74 -14.44 14.78
C ASP A 141 12.35 -13.37 15.70
N GLY A 142 12.53 -12.16 15.18
CA GLY A 142 13.12 -11.02 15.89
C GLY A 142 14.65 -10.94 15.83
N VAL A 143 15.32 -11.89 15.16
CA VAL A 143 16.79 -11.89 15.07
C VAL A 143 17.22 -11.05 13.86
N ASP A 144 18.03 -10.01 14.14
CA ASP A 144 18.63 -9.16 13.11
C ASP A 144 19.72 -9.93 12.34
N ARG A 145 19.48 -10.14 11.04
CA ARG A 145 20.39 -10.82 10.10
C ARG A 145 20.87 -9.87 9.01
N SER A 146 20.90 -8.56 9.29
CA SER A 146 21.30 -7.54 8.32
C SER A 146 22.83 -7.40 8.21
N THR A 147 23.28 -6.81 7.11
CA THR A 147 24.68 -6.43 6.89
C THR A 147 25.07 -5.12 7.60
N GLY A 148 24.14 -4.48 8.32
CA GLY A 148 24.36 -3.17 8.96
C GLY A 148 24.12 -1.95 8.08
N HIS A 149 23.89 -2.11 6.77
CA HIS A 149 23.70 -0.99 5.82
C HIS A 149 22.68 0.05 6.28
N GLU A 150 21.53 -0.39 6.79
CA GLU A 150 20.44 0.50 7.19
C GLU A 150 20.84 1.37 8.40
N LYS A 151 21.57 0.78 9.36
CA LYS A 151 22.12 1.50 10.53
C LYS A 151 23.13 2.56 10.08
N ASP A 152 24.05 2.20 9.19
CA ASP A 152 25.05 3.13 8.66
C ASP A 152 24.41 4.27 7.87
N ARG A 153 23.33 3.99 7.12
CA ARG A 153 22.59 5.03 6.41
C ARG A 153 21.94 6.04 7.35
N PHE A 154 21.31 5.58 8.43
CA PHE A 154 20.70 6.49 9.41
C PHE A 154 21.76 7.37 10.06
N LYS A 155 22.91 6.78 10.42
CA LYS A 155 24.07 7.52 10.94
C LYS A 155 24.53 8.61 9.97
N LYS A 156 24.80 8.27 8.72
CA LYS A 156 25.19 9.23 7.67
C LYS A 156 24.15 10.34 7.45
N THR A 157 22.87 10.00 7.50
CA THR A 157 21.78 10.98 7.34
C THR A 157 21.72 11.94 8.52
N SER A 158 21.94 11.44 9.74
CA SER A 158 22.02 12.27 10.95
C SER A 158 23.25 13.18 10.93
N GLU A 159 24.40 12.64 10.55
CA GLU A 159 25.66 13.40 10.40
C GLU A 159 25.49 14.54 9.40
N LYS A 160 24.95 14.25 8.20
CA LYS A 160 24.68 15.28 7.20
C LYS A 160 23.76 16.39 7.71
N LYS A 161 22.68 16.04 8.42
CA LYS A 161 21.77 17.02 9.04
C LYS A 161 22.43 17.83 10.16
N ALA A 162 23.39 17.25 10.88
CA ALA A 162 24.14 17.96 11.90
C ALA A 162 25.10 18.96 11.25
N THR A 163 25.87 18.53 10.25
CA THR A 163 26.81 19.40 9.52
C THR A 163 26.13 20.54 8.78
N GLU A 164 24.95 20.30 8.18
CA GLU A 164 24.17 21.36 7.52
C GLU A 164 23.71 22.43 8.53
N ARG A 165 23.29 22.02 9.73
CA ARG A 165 22.89 22.95 10.79
C ARG A 165 24.07 23.73 11.33
N GLU A 166 25.20 23.06 11.56
CA GLU A 166 26.44 23.73 11.97
C GLU A 166 26.83 24.76 10.91
N ALA A 167 26.97 24.35 9.64
CA ALA A 167 27.32 25.25 8.54
C ALA A 167 26.38 26.47 8.45
N TYR A 168 25.07 26.27 8.66
CA TYR A 168 24.11 27.37 8.74
C TYR A 168 24.44 28.32 9.90
N LEU A 169 24.64 27.82 11.12
CA LEU A 169 25.00 28.64 12.28
C LEU A 169 26.32 29.40 12.08
N TRP A 170 27.33 28.75 11.50
CA TRP A 170 28.60 29.39 11.12
C TRP A 170 28.42 30.47 10.05
N SER A 171 27.51 30.27 9.09
CA SER A 171 27.24 31.26 8.04
C SER A 171 26.52 32.52 8.55
N VAL A 172 25.72 32.37 9.63
CA VAL A 172 24.93 33.46 10.21
C VAL A 172 25.70 34.22 11.29
N SER A 173 26.75 33.63 11.88
CA SER A 173 27.44 34.24 13.04
C SER A 173 28.17 35.55 12.77
N ASP A 174 28.45 35.89 11.51
CA ASP A 174 29.16 37.12 11.10
C ASP A 174 28.25 38.12 10.33
N MET A 175 26.93 37.89 10.32
CA MET A 175 25.90 38.83 9.84
C MET A 175 25.23 39.54 11.02
#